data_AF-A0A8H6DSB1-F1
#
_entry.id   AF-A0A8H6DSB1-F1
#
_cell.length_a   1.000
_cell.length_b   1.000
_cell.length_c   1.000
_cell.angle_alpha   90.00
_cell.angle_beta   90.00
_cell.angle_gamma   90.00
#
_symmetry.space_group_name_H-M   'P 1'
#
loop_
_entity.id
_entity.type
_entity.pdbx_description
1 polymer ?
#
loop_
_entity_poly.entity_id
_entity_poly.type
_entity_poly.pdbx_seq_one_letter_code
_entity_poly.pdbx_strand_id
1 'polypeptide(L)'
;MVYRGKPSAACAECRKLRSRCDKKQPACGQCIKAGRSCSGYRNMVDLMFLDESSRVVTQNRGRISARKMLLDDDHASKMSVQRPKNQKPHEPPLRLAGFVMYQPLDDLGVNFFMNNFIVDDPNMSLIHYLPGYYARSGFSGPALRQMCAAVGLVSLANKSHRKDMLDAATNNYATAIRVINAALLCPKKAAQDSILTSIFMAAMFEALLIPRHVGMDNCCTHLAGAVSVAHLILKQERQTDVTIQQCTALVKTVIMNCWVQQISLPPNFSEFKNLVEKKAARISVHDMFLNIVMELLQFKNEVQNSIQNDPAAIIGKALAIDSSLEDFSRTLDRQIPFESVQIPADESECLAYKGYYHIYPQHLHAHLWNNVRSSRIRLHQLTMRQSRCLAPTPKLSAQEATSEAVIIAMATEMIASVPQLAGYLEDLEAPTTPVIRTAPTPEGISYELRYPTQRCAAARTPESNPHSFYHILYQLYIYGAESCLPQSMRLWIQQRIAWMENKANPVELVSLQDIVRRQLWSVSSINSDKQFVEFVGEAESPAYLAFDANACAIEKPVTTGFRIGGNDFLHREAVSAGGMHSCSSVACSICNL
;
A
#
# COMPACT_ATOMS: atom_id res chain seq x y z
N MET A 1 39.18 -19.66 6.61
CA MET A 1 40.14 -19.39 5.50
C MET A 1 41.54 -19.65 6.03
N VAL A 2 42.37 -20.41 5.32
CA VAL A 2 43.81 -20.49 5.61
C VAL A 2 44.44 -19.19 5.11
N TYR A 3 45.15 -18.47 5.98
CA TYR A 3 45.80 -17.20 5.63
C TYR A 3 46.81 -17.43 4.50
N ARG A 4 46.58 -16.84 3.31
CA ARG A 4 47.44 -17.03 2.11
C ARG A 4 48.62 -16.05 2.02
N GLY A 5 48.92 -15.32 3.09
CA GLY A 5 50.00 -14.33 3.11
C GLY A 5 49.67 -13.06 2.32
N LYS A 6 50.41 -11.98 2.60
CA LYS A 6 50.24 -10.68 1.92
C LYS A 6 50.73 -10.77 0.47
N PRO A 7 49.94 -10.36 -0.54
CA PRO A 7 50.37 -10.34 -1.93
C PRO A 7 51.64 -9.51 -2.14
N SER A 8 52.59 -10.03 -2.92
CA SER A 8 53.86 -9.33 -3.18
C SER A 8 53.66 -8.08 -4.03
N ALA A 9 54.17 -6.96 -3.52
CA ALA A 9 54.16 -5.64 -4.16
C ALA A 9 55.33 -5.40 -5.13
N ALA A 10 56.10 -6.44 -5.48
CA ALA A 10 57.15 -6.35 -6.50
C ALA A 10 56.55 -6.15 -7.91
N CYS A 11 57.34 -5.60 -8.85
CA CYS A 11 56.91 -5.48 -10.26
C CYS A 11 56.64 -6.86 -10.89
N ALA A 12 55.93 -6.89 -12.01
CA ALA A 12 55.53 -8.16 -12.64
C ALA A 12 56.73 -9.07 -12.96
N GLU A 13 57.78 -8.52 -13.57
CA GLU A 13 58.97 -9.29 -13.97
C GLU A 13 59.75 -9.84 -12.77
N CYS A 14 59.96 -9.03 -11.72
CA CYS A 14 60.63 -9.51 -10.51
C CYS A 14 59.84 -10.61 -9.79
N ARG A 15 58.51 -10.58 -9.82
CA ARG A 15 57.67 -11.65 -9.24
C ARG A 15 57.74 -12.94 -10.04
N LYS A 16 57.71 -12.86 -11.37
CA LYS A 16 57.82 -14.02 -12.26
C LYS A 16 59.12 -14.80 -12.00
N LEU A 17 60.19 -14.06 -11.71
CA LEU A 17 61.52 -14.62 -11.43
C LEU A 17 61.83 -14.78 -9.94
N ARG A 18 60.89 -14.45 -9.05
CA ARG A 18 61.05 -14.47 -7.59
C ARG A 18 62.30 -13.73 -7.09
N SER A 19 62.69 -12.66 -7.79
CA SER A 19 63.83 -11.80 -7.43
C SER A 19 63.39 -10.63 -6.54
N ARG A 20 64.32 -10.09 -5.73
CA ARG A 20 64.03 -8.94 -4.86
C ARG A 20 63.84 -7.68 -5.70
N CYS A 21 62.71 -6.99 -5.53
CA CYS A 21 62.37 -5.76 -6.24
C CYS A 21 62.52 -4.55 -5.32
N ASP A 22 63.17 -3.49 -5.80
CA ASP A 22 63.41 -2.24 -5.08
C ASP A 22 62.26 -1.22 -5.16
N LYS A 23 61.22 -1.52 -5.95
CA LYS A 23 59.94 -0.77 -6.05
C LYS A 23 60.04 0.70 -6.50
N LYS A 24 61.14 1.11 -7.12
CA LYS A 24 61.28 2.46 -7.68
C LYS A 24 60.36 2.69 -8.88
N GLN A 25 59.83 3.90 -9.02
CA GLN A 25 59.05 4.35 -10.17
C GLN A 25 59.90 5.25 -11.08
N PRO A 26 59.72 5.23 -12.41
CA PRO A 26 58.72 4.47 -13.17
C PRO A 26 59.08 2.98 -13.41
N ALA A 27 60.35 2.59 -13.21
CA ALA A 27 60.82 1.21 -13.38
C ALA A 27 61.75 0.78 -12.24
N CYS A 28 61.73 -0.52 -11.89
CA CYS A 28 62.57 -1.04 -10.81
C CYS A 28 64.04 -1.14 -11.25
N GLY A 29 64.97 -0.90 -10.33
CA GLY A 29 66.41 -0.87 -10.63
C GLY A 29 66.96 -2.23 -11.09
N GLN A 30 66.34 -3.33 -10.66
CA GLN A 30 66.73 -4.68 -11.08
C GLN A 30 66.31 -5.02 -12.51
N CYS A 31 65.19 -4.46 -12.98
CA CYS A 31 64.79 -4.56 -14.38
C CYS A 31 65.72 -3.70 -15.25
N ILE A 32 66.03 -2.47 -14.82
CA ILE A 32 66.93 -1.57 -15.54
C ILE A 32 68.33 -2.16 -15.68
N LYS A 33 68.94 -2.62 -14.58
CA LYS A 33 70.29 -3.21 -14.60
C LYS A 33 70.38 -4.49 -15.44
N ALA A 34 69.29 -5.24 -15.51
CA ALA A 34 69.22 -6.46 -16.32
C ALA A 34 68.79 -6.21 -17.78
N GLY A 35 68.63 -4.94 -18.20
CA GLY A 35 68.23 -4.59 -19.57
C GLY A 35 66.80 -5.00 -19.94
N ARG A 36 65.89 -5.15 -18.96
CA ARG A 36 64.52 -5.64 -19.17
C ARG A 36 63.49 -4.51 -19.05
N SER A 37 62.46 -4.56 -19.88
CA SER A 37 61.32 -3.66 -19.79
C SER A 37 60.47 -3.96 -18.55
N CYS A 38 60.32 -2.98 -17.66
CA CYS A 38 59.53 -3.11 -16.43
C CYS A 38 58.08 -2.70 -16.71
N SER A 39 57.18 -3.68 -16.79
CA SER A 39 55.73 -3.47 -17.01
C SER A 39 54.98 -2.86 -15.81
N GLY A 40 55.69 -2.44 -14.77
CA GLY A 40 55.14 -1.74 -13.62
C GLY A 40 54.67 -2.64 -12.46
N TYR A 41 54.00 -2.02 -11.50
CA TYR A 41 53.53 -2.62 -10.24
C TYR A 41 52.02 -2.84 -10.31
N ARG A 42 51.50 -3.92 -9.69
CA ARG A 42 50.05 -4.10 -9.57
C ARG A 42 49.46 -3.08 -8.61
N ASN A 43 48.25 -2.63 -8.91
CA ASN A 43 47.43 -1.91 -7.94
C ASN A 43 47.05 -2.87 -6.81
N MET A 44 47.31 -2.46 -5.56
CA MET A 44 47.07 -3.28 -4.38
C MET A 44 45.59 -3.35 -4.00
N VAL A 45 44.79 -2.37 -4.44
CA VAL A 45 43.34 -2.31 -4.17
C VAL A 45 42.60 -3.43 -4.89
N ASP A 46 42.99 -3.75 -6.14
CA ASP A 46 42.39 -4.82 -6.95
C ASP A 46 42.68 -6.23 -6.42
N LEU A 47 43.69 -6.38 -5.55
CA LEU A 47 44.07 -7.66 -4.94
C LEU A 47 43.40 -7.90 -3.58
N MET A 48 42.64 -6.92 -3.07
CA MET A 48 41.94 -7.02 -1.78
C MET A 48 40.58 -7.73 -1.90
N PHE A 49 40.05 -7.86 -3.13
CA PHE A 49 38.78 -8.52 -3.42
C PHE A 49 39.02 -9.74 -4.32
N LEU A 50 39.00 -10.93 -3.72
CA LEU A 50 39.03 -12.21 -4.44
C LEU A 50 37.63 -12.82 -4.44
N ASP A 51 37.03 -12.93 -5.62
CA ASP A 51 35.74 -13.60 -5.80
C ASP A 51 35.89 -15.13 -5.66
N GLU A 52 35.54 -15.65 -4.48
CA GLU A 52 35.53 -17.10 -4.19
C GLU A 52 34.23 -17.80 -4.63
N SER A 53 33.31 -17.11 -5.33
CA SER A 53 31.99 -17.65 -5.68
C SER A 53 32.07 -18.99 -6.41
N SER A 54 33.03 -19.15 -7.32
CA SER A 54 33.24 -20.40 -8.06
C SER A 54 33.63 -21.58 -7.16
N ARG A 55 34.50 -21.34 -6.16
CA ARG A 55 34.97 -22.37 -5.22
C ARG A 55 33.87 -22.82 -4.26
N VAL A 56 33.05 -21.88 -3.78
CA VAL A 56 31.88 -22.15 -2.93
C VAL A 56 30.83 -22.96 -3.70
N VAL A 57 30.60 -22.64 -4.98
CA VAL A 57 29.69 -23.40 -5.86
C VAL A 57 30.14 -24.85 -6.04
N THR A 58 31.44 -25.11 -6.24
CA THR A 58 31.95 -26.48 -6.37
C THR A 58 31.84 -27.26 -5.06
N GLN A 59 32.09 -26.61 -3.92
CA GLN A 59 32.03 -27.25 -2.61
C GLN A 59 30.58 -27.59 -2.17
N ASN A 60 29.61 -26.73 -2.52
CA ASN A 60 28.19 -27.03 -2.32
C ASN A 60 27.68 -28.15 -3.24
N ARG A 61 28.16 -28.22 -4.50
CA ARG A 61 27.83 -29.35 -5.40
C ARG A 61 28.32 -30.70 -4.85
N GLY A 62 29.53 -30.75 -4.27
CA GLY A 62 30.05 -31.96 -3.62
C GLY A 62 29.24 -32.40 -2.39
N ARG A 63 28.78 -31.45 -1.57
CA ARG A 63 27.91 -31.72 -0.40
C ARG A 63 26.52 -32.24 -0.79
N ILE A 64 25.96 -31.72 -1.88
CA ILE A 64 24.66 -32.17 -2.42
C ILE A 64 24.79 -33.60 -2.98
N SER A 65 25.91 -33.92 -3.64
CA SER A 65 26.15 -35.26 -4.18
C SER A 65 26.37 -36.32 -3.10
N ALA A 66 27.05 -35.99 -2.00
CA ALA A 66 27.25 -36.90 -0.86
C ALA A 66 25.94 -37.16 -0.07
N ARG A 67 25.06 -36.16 0.02
CA ARG A 67 23.76 -36.30 0.69
C ARG A 67 22.75 -37.12 -0.13
N LYS A 68 22.94 -37.20 -1.45
CA LYS A 68 22.12 -38.01 -2.37
C LYS A 68 22.50 -39.50 -2.37
N MET A 69 23.72 -39.85 -1.92
CA MET A 69 24.16 -41.25 -1.81
C MET A 69 23.71 -41.98 -0.53
N LEU A 70 23.06 -41.29 0.42
CA LEU A 70 22.62 -41.86 1.71
C LEU A 70 21.12 -42.22 1.75
N LEU A 71 20.37 -42.08 0.66
CA LEU A 71 18.90 -42.19 0.68
C LEU A 71 18.28 -43.11 -0.40
N ASP A 72 19.06 -43.84 -1.20
CA ASP A 72 18.49 -44.81 -2.16
C ASP A 72 19.14 -46.19 -1.95
N ASP A 73 18.56 -46.97 -1.04
CA ASP A 73 18.61 -48.43 -1.01
C ASP A 73 17.15 -48.89 -1.03
N ASP A 74 16.59 -49.14 -2.23
CA ASP A 74 15.96 -50.44 -2.56
C ASP A 74 15.47 -50.52 -4.02
N HIS A 75 15.63 -51.72 -4.58
CA HIS A 75 15.12 -52.35 -5.80
C HIS A 75 14.32 -51.61 -6.91
N ALA A 76 14.89 -51.62 -8.14
CA ALA A 76 14.49 -52.47 -9.29
C ALA A 76 14.35 -51.79 -10.68
N SER A 77 14.99 -52.47 -11.65
CA SER A 77 14.64 -52.62 -13.07
C SER A 77 14.82 -51.48 -14.08
N LYS A 78 15.93 -51.60 -14.82
CA LYS A 78 16.06 -51.57 -16.29
C LYS A 78 14.87 -50.97 -17.06
N MET A 79 15.11 -49.86 -17.77
CA MET A 79 14.96 -49.79 -19.24
C MET A 79 15.78 -48.62 -19.79
N SER A 80 16.72 -48.98 -20.67
CA SER A 80 17.51 -48.07 -21.48
C SER A 80 16.67 -47.57 -22.65
N VAL A 81 16.45 -46.26 -22.74
CA VAL A 81 16.09 -45.58 -23.99
C VAL A 81 17.16 -44.54 -24.27
N GLN A 82 18.11 -44.91 -25.13
CA GLN A 82 19.11 -44.00 -25.67
C GLN A 82 18.40 -42.98 -26.56
N ARG A 83 18.33 -41.72 -26.11
CA ARG A 83 17.91 -40.59 -26.95
C ARG A 83 19.14 -40.03 -27.68
N PRO A 84 19.05 -39.76 -29.00
CA PRO A 84 20.20 -39.41 -29.83
C PRO A 84 20.79 -38.04 -29.46
N LYS A 85 22.12 -37.98 -29.38
CA LYS A 85 22.89 -36.75 -29.18
C LYS A 85 22.87 -35.88 -30.43
N ASN A 86 21.79 -35.14 -30.67
CA ASN A 86 21.81 -33.97 -31.53
C ASN A 86 21.91 -32.70 -30.67
N GLN A 87 23.11 -32.46 -30.12
CA GLN A 87 23.46 -31.16 -29.54
C GLN A 87 24.24 -30.40 -30.61
N LYS A 88 23.59 -29.42 -31.27
CA LYS A 88 24.33 -28.33 -31.92
C LYS A 88 25.25 -27.69 -30.86
N PRO A 89 26.47 -27.26 -31.21
CA PRO A 89 27.32 -26.58 -30.26
C PRO A 89 26.56 -25.34 -29.74
N HIS A 90 26.24 -25.34 -28.44
CA HIS A 90 25.70 -24.17 -27.78
C HIS A 90 26.78 -23.09 -27.88
N GLU A 91 26.53 -22.05 -28.66
CA GLU A 91 27.33 -20.84 -28.60
C GLU A 91 27.35 -20.37 -27.14
N PRO A 92 28.53 -20.07 -26.57
CA PRO A 92 28.60 -19.52 -25.23
C PRO A 92 27.78 -18.23 -25.19
N PRO A 93 26.98 -18.00 -24.13
CA PRO A 93 26.20 -16.77 -24.04
C PRO A 93 27.14 -15.58 -24.21
N LEU A 94 26.78 -14.66 -25.11
CA LEU A 94 27.48 -13.41 -25.35
C LEU A 94 27.74 -12.74 -24.00
N ARG A 95 28.99 -12.77 -23.54
CA ARG A 95 29.41 -12.00 -22.37
C ARG A 95 29.56 -10.56 -22.83
N LEU A 96 28.50 -9.76 -22.65
CA LEU A 96 28.53 -8.30 -22.75
C LEU A 96 29.37 -7.73 -21.58
N ALA A 97 30.67 -8.02 -21.56
CA ALA A 97 31.60 -7.36 -20.67
C ALA A 97 31.96 -5.99 -21.28
N GLY A 98 31.55 -4.91 -20.63
CA GLY A 98 31.82 -3.54 -21.06
C GLY A 98 30.58 -2.74 -21.50
N PHE A 99 29.38 -3.31 -21.46
CA PHE A 99 28.14 -2.55 -21.68
C PHE A 99 27.56 -2.11 -20.33
N VAL A 100 27.58 -0.81 -20.05
CA VAL A 100 26.81 -0.22 -18.94
C VAL A 100 25.45 0.17 -19.51
N MET A 101 24.39 -0.54 -19.12
CA MET A 101 23.02 -0.05 -19.33
C MET A 101 22.85 1.19 -18.43
N TYR A 102 23.05 2.38 -19.00
CA TYR A 102 22.76 3.62 -18.29
C TYR A 102 21.25 3.83 -18.30
N GLN A 103 20.64 3.78 -17.12
CA GLN A 103 19.25 4.18 -16.94
C GLN A 103 19.24 5.58 -16.31
N PRO A 104 18.80 6.62 -17.04
CA PRO A 104 18.62 7.95 -16.48
C PRO A 104 17.68 7.90 -15.27
N LEU A 105 18.04 8.58 -14.17
CA LEU A 105 17.23 8.59 -12.95
C LEU A 105 15.84 9.16 -13.21
N ASP A 106 15.71 10.19 -14.05
CA ASP A 106 14.41 10.79 -14.36
C ASP A 106 13.47 9.77 -15.03
N ASP A 107 13.98 9.01 -16.00
CA ASP A 107 13.18 8.00 -16.69
C ASP A 107 12.84 6.83 -15.75
N LEU A 108 13.77 6.45 -14.85
CA LEU A 108 13.48 5.49 -13.79
C LEU A 108 12.37 6.00 -12.87
N GLY A 109 12.41 7.27 -12.46
CA GLY A 109 11.40 7.92 -11.64
C GLY A 109 10.03 7.91 -12.30
N VAL A 110 9.93 8.42 -13.52
CA VAL A 110 8.66 8.46 -14.27
C VAL A 110 8.09 7.05 -14.42
N ASN A 111 8.91 6.08 -14.85
CA ASN A 111 8.44 4.69 -15.02
C ASN A 111 8.00 4.06 -13.70
N PHE A 112 8.75 4.29 -12.61
CA PHE A 112 8.37 3.79 -11.30
C PHE A 112 7.02 4.39 -10.87
N PHE A 113 6.85 5.71 -11.05
CA PHE A 113 5.61 6.39 -10.73
C PHE A 113 4.42 5.82 -11.52
N MET A 114 4.52 5.77 -12.85
CA MET A 114 3.44 5.29 -13.71
C MET A 114 3.04 3.84 -13.39
N ASN A 115 4.01 2.96 -13.09
CA ASN A 115 3.74 1.55 -12.82
C ASN A 115 3.26 1.24 -11.40
N ASN A 116 3.56 2.09 -10.41
CA ASN A 116 3.27 1.79 -9.00
C ASN A 116 2.15 2.65 -8.42
N PHE A 117 1.83 3.80 -9.03
CA PHE A 117 0.84 4.73 -8.50
C PHE A 117 -0.41 4.85 -9.35
N ILE A 118 -0.42 4.28 -10.55
CA ILE A 118 -1.51 4.44 -11.50
C ILE A 118 -2.03 3.08 -11.92
N VAL A 119 -3.33 2.87 -11.70
CA VAL A 119 -4.09 1.78 -12.27
C VAL A 119 -4.92 2.34 -13.43
N ASP A 120 -5.00 1.59 -14.54
CA ASP A 120 -5.81 1.95 -15.70
C ASP A 120 -7.30 1.60 -15.45
N ASP A 121 -7.84 2.15 -14.36
CA ASP A 121 -9.25 2.07 -14.00
C ASP A 121 -9.66 3.38 -13.29
N PRO A 122 -10.62 4.15 -13.82
CA PRO A 122 -11.10 5.39 -13.21
C PRO A 122 -11.74 5.21 -11.84
N ASN A 123 -12.16 3.98 -11.48
CA ASN A 123 -12.70 3.66 -10.15
C ASN A 123 -11.61 3.36 -9.13
N MET A 124 -10.41 2.95 -9.58
CA MET A 124 -9.30 2.56 -8.70
C MET A 124 -8.19 3.61 -8.62
N SER A 125 -8.15 4.56 -9.56
CA SER A 125 -7.07 5.54 -9.66
C SER A 125 -7.60 6.95 -10.00
N LEU A 126 -7.42 7.87 -9.04
CA LEU A 126 -7.70 9.30 -9.22
C LEU A 126 -6.89 9.94 -10.35
N ILE A 127 -5.75 9.37 -10.70
CA ILE A 127 -4.84 9.87 -11.74
C ILE A 127 -4.74 8.92 -12.94
N HIS A 128 -5.76 8.08 -13.19
CA HIS A 128 -5.80 7.16 -14.34
C HIS A 128 -5.61 7.86 -15.69
N TYR A 129 -6.01 9.14 -15.80
CA TYR A 129 -5.87 9.94 -17.01
C TYR A 129 -4.41 10.30 -17.35
N LEU A 130 -3.53 10.26 -16.34
CA LEU A 130 -2.22 10.86 -16.40
C LEU A 130 -1.27 10.18 -17.40
N PRO A 131 -1.20 8.84 -17.56
CA PRO A 131 -0.35 8.22 -18.58
C PRO A 131 -0.71 8.68 -19.99
N GLY A 132 -2.01 8.69 -20.32
CA GLY A 132 -2.49 9.17 -21.62
C GLY A 132 -2.23 10.65 -21.83
N TYR A 133 -2.44 11.48 -20.79
CA TYR A 133 -2.12 12.90 -20.85
C TYR A 133 -0.61 13.17 -20.98
N TYR A 134 0.21 12.44 -20.23
CA TYR A 134 1.67 12.53 -20.22
C TYR A 134 2.27 12.11 -21.57
N ALA A 135 1.74 11.07 -22.22
CA ALA A 135 2.19 10.67 -23.55
C ALA A 135 1.98 11.78 -24.60
N ARG A 136 0.88 12.55 -24.49
CA ARG A 136 0.55 13.64 -25.42
C ARG A 136 1.25 14.96 -25.09
N SER A 137 1.36 15.29 -23.80
CA SER A 137 1.73 16.64 -23.33
C SER A 137 2.92 16.66 -22.37
N GLY A 138 3.45 15.50 -21.97
CA GLY A 138 4.57 15.40 -21.02
C GLY A 138 5.86 16.02 -21.56
N PHE A 139 6.05 16.03 -22.88
CA PHE A 139 7.19 16.68 -23.52
C PHE A 139 7.08 18.21 -23.56
N SER A 140 5.86 18.76 -23.58
CA SER A 140 5.63 20.21 -23.67
C SER A 140 5.53 20.89 -22.28
N GLY A 141 5.33 20.13 -21.21
CA GLY A 141 5.27 20.61 -19.83
C GLY A 141 6.47 20.18 -18.98
N PRO A 142 7.58 20.95 -18.93
CA PRO A 142 8.79 20.55 -18.19
C PRO A 142 8.52 20.31 -16.69
N ALA A 143 7.64 21.10 -16.06
CA ALA A 143 7.25 20.92 -14.66
C ALA A 143 6.58 19.56 -14.41
N LEU A 144 5.71 19.11 -15.32
CA LEU A 144 4.98 17.85 -15.16
C LEU A 144 5.93 16.66 -15.18
N ARG A 145 6.85 16.63 -16.16
CA ARG A 145 7.89 15.61 -16.26
C ARG A 145 8.76 15.55 -15.00
N GLN A 146 9.22 16.72 -14.55
CA GLN A 146 10.03 16.84 -13.35
C GLN A 146 9.29 16.35 -12.10
N MET A 147 8.00 16.68 -11.95
CA MET A 147 7.20 16.22 -10.82
C MET A 147 6.96 14.70 -10.86
N CYS A 148 6.63 14.11 -12.02
CA CYS A 148 6.52 12.66 -12.16
C CYS A 148 7.83 11.95 -11.81
N ALA A 149 8.97 12.48 -12.28
CA ALA A 149 10.29 11.97 -11.93
C ALA A 149 10.58 12.09 -10.43
N ALA A 150 10.28 13.25 -9.84
CA ALA A 150 10.50 13.53 -8.42
C ALA A 150 9.70 12.58 -7.52
N VAL A 151 8.39 12.44 -7.77
CA VAL A 151 7.49 11.55 -7.00
C VAL A 151 7.91 10.09 -7.13
N GLY A 152 8.28 9.64 -8.33
CA GLY A 152 8.77 8.28 -8.52
C GLY A 152 10.11 8.00 -7.84
N LEU A 153 11.06 8.93 -7.96
CA LEU A 153 12.39 8.81 -7.36
C LEU A 153 12.36 8.88 -5.84
N VAL A 154 11.59 9.79 -5.23
CA VAL A 154 11.47 9.86 -3.77
C VAL A 154 10.85 8.57 -3.23
N SER A 155 9.85 8.04 -3.94
CA SER A 155 9.23 6.77 -3.58
C SER A 155 10.22 5.62 -3.64
N LEU A 156 11.07 5.57 -4.66
CA LEU A 156 12.09 4.53 -4.81
C LEU A 156 13.24 4.70 -3.81
N ALA A 157 13.66 5.94 -3.54
CA ALA A 157 14.67 6.27 -2.54
C ALA A 157 14.24 5.79 -1.16
N ASN A 158 12.98 6.02 -0.79
CA ASN A 158 12.40 5.54 0.46
C ASN A 158 12.36 4.00 0.55
N LYS A 159 12.30 3.26 -0.58
CA LYS A 159 12.37 1.77 -0.59
C LYS A 159 13.80 1.26 -0.51
N SER A 160 14.74 1.97 -1.11
CA SER A 160 16.10 1.49 -1.38
C SER A 160 17.18 2.12 -0.50
N HIS A 161 16.84 3.11 0.33
CA HIS A 161 17.76 3.91 1.14
C HIS A 161 18.88 4.57 0.34
N ARG A 162 18.58 4.91 -0.92
CA ARG A 162 19.54 5.51 -1.84
C ARG A 162 19.46 7.03 -1.81
N LYS A 163 20.48 7.64 -1.19
CA LYS A 163 20.58 9.10 -1.06
C LYS A 163 20.66 9.81 -2.41
N ASP A 164 21.34 9.23 -3.38
CA ASP A 164 21.49 9.82 -4.72
C ASP A 164 20.15 9.96 -5.46
N MET A 165 19.23 9.01 -5.26
CA MET A 165 17.86 9.11 -5.76
C MET A 165 17.06 10.20 -5.05
N LEU A 166 17.23 10.35 -3.74
CA LEU A 166 16.57 11.41 -2.96
C LEU A 166 17.06 12.81 -3.39
N ASP A 167 18.37 12.96 -3.59
CA ASP A 167 18.97 14.22 -4.06
C ASP A 167 18.44 14.56 -5.47
N ALA A 168 18.37 13.58 -6.38
CA ALA A 168 17.80 13.76 -7.71
C ALA A 168 16.29 14.10 -7.67
N ALA A 169 15.53 13.46 -6.78
CA ALA A 169 14.11 13.72 -6.59
C ALA A 169 13.87 15.18 -6.11
N THR A 170 14.66 15.61 -5.11
CA THR A 170 14.58 16.97 -4.53
C THR A 170 14.97 18.04 -5.55
N ASN A 171 15.98 17.78 -6.37
CA ASN A 171 16.37 18.68 -7.46
C ASN A 171 15.28 18.83 -8.53
N ASN A 172 14.65 17.71 -8.91
CA ASN A 172 13.52 17.73 -9.85
C ASN A 172 12.34 18.52 -9.27
N TYR A 173 11.98 18.27 -8.01
CA TYR A 173 10.94 19.01 -7.30
C TYR A 173 11.23 20.52 -7.27
N ALA A 174 12.41 20.93 -6.81
CA ALA A 174 12.78 22.35 -6.74
C ALA A 174 12.78 23.03 -8.11
N THR A 175 13.19 22.32 -9.16
CA THR A 175 13.17 22.85 -10.54
C THR A 175 11.74 23.03 -11.03
N ALA A 176 10.87 22.04 -10.79
CA ALA A 176 9.47 22.11 -11.16
C ALA A 176 8.74 23.27 -10.45
N ILE A 177 8.99 23.50 -9.16
CA ILE A 177 8.42 24.63 -8.42
C ILE A 177 8.81 25.97 -9.05
N ARG A 178 10.06 26.15 -9.49
CA ARG A 178 10.46 27.39 -10.20
C ARG A 178 9.70 27.57 -11.51
N VAL A 179 9.52 26.50 -12.28
CA VAL A 179 8.75 26.53 -13.54
C VAL A 179 7.29 26.87 -13.28
N ILE A 180 6.67 26.26 -12.26
CA ILE A 180 5.30 26.54 -11.83
C ILE A 180 5.16 28.02 -11.45
N ASN A 181 6.03 28.52 -10.56
CA ASN A 181 5.99 29.92 -10.12
C ASN A 181 6.13 30.89 -11.29
N ALA A 182 7.03 30.62 -12.24
CA ALA A 182 7.17 31.44 -13.45
C ALA A 182 5.92 31.40 -14.35
N ALA A 183 5.24 30.24 -14.44
CA ALA A 183 4.00 30.11 -15.20
C ALA A 183 2.82 30.85 -14.53
N LEU A 184 2.75 30.85 -13.19
CA LEU A 184 1.70 31.51 -12.41
C LEU A 184 1.71 33.04 -12.56
N LEU A 185 2.85 33.65 -12.92
CA LEU A 185 2.94 35.08 -13.21
C LEU A 185 2.15 35.52 -14.48
N CYS A 186 1.72 34.57 -15.32
CA CYS A 186 0.97 34.85 -16.53
C CYS A 186 -0.38 34.13 -16.51
N PRO A 187 -1.54 34.83 -16.48
CA PRO A 187 -2.86 34.20 -16.40
C PRO A 187 -3.12 33.14 -17.49
N LYS A 188 -2.59 33.35 -18.70
CA LYS A 188 -2.75 32.39 -19.82
C LYS A 188 -1.94 31.11 -19.62
N LYS A 189 -0.76 31.19 -19.00
CA LYS A 189 0.12 30.04 -18.71
C LYS A 189 -0.31 29.33 -17.42
N ALA A 190 -0.78 30.08 -16.43
CA ALA A 190 -1.32 29.56 -15.18
C ALA A 190 -2.52 28.63 -15.43
N ALA A 191 -3.39 28.99 -16.38
CA ALA A 191 -4.57 28.21 -16.77
C ALA A 191 -4.22 27.07 -17.77
N GLN A 192 -3.25 26.22 -17.41
CA GLN A 192 -2.88 25.02 -18.17
C GLN A 192 -3.01 23.76 -17.31
N ASP A 193 -3.54 22.69 -17.90
CA ASP A 193 -3.70 21.38 -17.26
C ASP A 193 -2.38 20.82 -16.72
N SER A 194 -1.27 21.10 -17.40
CA SER A 194 0.06 20.64 -16.99
C SER A 194 0.51 21.32 -15.70
N ILE A 195 0.18 22.61 -15.52
CA ILE A 195 0.46 23.35 -14.29
C ILE A 195 -0.42 22.84 -13.15
N LEU A 196 -1.72 22.62 -13.39
CA LEU A 196 -2.62 22.07 -12.38
C LEU A 196 -2.16 20.70 -11.87
N THR A 197 -1.86 19.75 -12.78
CA THR A 197 -1.30 18.45 -12.35
C THR A 197 0.06 18.60 -11.68
N SER A 198 0.93 19.52 -12.11
CA SER A 198 2.24 19.69 -11.47
C SER A 198 2.12 20.18 -10.03
N ILE A 199 1.18 21.08 -9.74
CA ILE A 199 0.90 21.53 -8.35
C ILE A 199 0.33 20.37 -7.53
N PHE A 200 -0.59 19.59 -8.10
CA PHE A 200 -1.13 18.41 -7.43
C PHE A 200 -0.03 17.37 -7.11
N MET A 201 0.91 17.13 -8.04
CA MET A 201 2.06 16.25 -7.81
C MET A 201 3.06 16.84 -6.79
N ALA A 202 3.15 18.17 -6.67
CA ALA A 202 3.93 18.83 -5.62
C ALA A 202 3.41 18.49 -4.22
N ALA A 203 2.08 18.53 -4.06
CA ALA A 203 1.42 18.11 -2.82
C ALA A 203 1.75 16.64 -2.49
N MET A 204 1.71 15.77 -3.50
CA MET A 204 2.07 14.35 -3.37
C MET A 204 3.54 14.15 -3.00
N PHE A 205 4.46 14.92 -3.57
CA PHE A 205 5.88 14.84 -3.24
C PHE A 205 6.15 15.18 -1.76
N GLU A 206 5.60 16.30 -1.28
CA GLU A 206 5.71 16.72 0.12
C GLU A 206 5.08 15.68 1.05
N ALA A 207 3.91 15.16 0.68
CA ALA A 207 3.21 14.10 1.38
C ALA A 207 3.93 12.73 1.32
N LEU A 208 5.04 12.58 0.59
CA LEU A 208 5.87 11.37 0.62
C LEU A 208 7.17 11.57 1.42
N LEU A 209 7.54 12.82 1.70
CA LEU A 209 8.75 13.20 2.45
C LEU A 209 8.48 13.51 3.92
N ILE A 210 7.40 14.24 4.22
CA ILE A 210 7.17 14.78 5.56
C ILE A 210 6.81 13.65 6.53
N PRO A 211 7.52 13.46 7.66
CA PRO A 211 7.12 12.49 8.67
C PRO A 211 5.72 12.79 9.23
N ARG A 212 4.88 11.77 9.45
CA ARG A 212 3.46 11.93 9.85
C ARG A 212 3.19 12.76 11.11
N HIS A 213 4.18 12.96 11.96
CA HIS A 213 4.02 13.74 13.19
C HIS A 213 4.17 15.25 12.98
N VAL A 214 4.70 15.66 11.82
CA VAL A 214 4.74 17.05 11.37
C VAL A 214 3.50 17.27 10.53
N GLY A 215 2.70 18.30 10.84
CA GLY A 215 1.51 18.65 10.08
C GLY A 215 1.80 18.79 8.58
N MET A 216 0.83 18.47 7.73
CA MET A 216 1.04 18.51 6.27
C MET A 216 0.72 19.90 5.68
N ASP A 217 1.18 20.96 6.35
CA ASP A 217 0.85 22.35 5.98
C ASP A 217 1.31 22.69 4.55
N ASN A 218 2.46 22.18 4.13
CA ASN A 218 2.96 22.32 2.76
C ASN A 218 2.01 21.65 1.74
N CYS A 219 1.53 20.44 2.04
CA CYS A 219 0.57 19.74 1.20
C CYS A 219 -0.74 20.53 1.10
N CYS A 220 -1.27 21.01 2.23
CA CYS A 220 -2.46 21.85 2.28
C CYS A 220 -2.30 23.11 1.41
N THR A 221 -1.13 23.75 1.47
CA THR A 221 -0.83 24.95 0.67
C THR A 221 -0.84 24.64 -0.83
N HIS A 222 -0.23 23.53 -1.26
CA HIS A 222 -0.26 23.10 -2.66
C HIS A 222 -1.69 22.77 -3.12
N LEU A 223 -2.47 22.06 -2.31
CA LEU A 223 -3.87 21.73 -2.63
C LEU A 223 -4.73 22.99 -2.76
N ALA A 224 -4.57 23.98 -1.87
CA ALA A 224 -5.26 25.26 -1.96
C ALA A 224 -4.86 26.04 -3.23
N GLY A 225 -3.56 26.02 -3.59
CA GLY A 225 -3.06 26.55 -4.85
C GLY A 225 -3.67 25.86 -6.07
N ALA A 226 -3.77 24.53 -6.05
CA ALA A 226 -4.41 23.75 -7.11
C ALA A 226 -5.90 24.11 -7.26
N VAL A 227 -6.64 24.26 -6.16
CA VAL A 227 -8.06 24.69 -6.19
C VAL A 227 -8.20 26.08 -6.80
N SER A 228 -7.27 26.99 -6.51
CA SER A 228 -7.27 28.35 -7.07
C SER A 228 -7.01 28.35 -8.59
N VAL A 229 -6.05 27.55 -9.05
CA VAL A 229 -5.77 27.37 -10.49
C VAL A 229 -6.94 26.68 -11.21
N ALA A 230 -7.55 25.67 -10.59
CA ALA A 230 -8.72 25.00 -11.13
C ALA A 230 -9.90 25.97 -11.31
N HIS A 231 -10.19 26.80 -10.32
CA HIS A 231 -11.18 27.88 -10.45
C HIS A 231 -10.86 28.84 -11.59
N LEU A 232 -9.60 29.23 -11.74
CA LEU A 232 -9.18 30.11 -12.83
C LEU A 232 -9.48 29.49 -14.20
N ILE A 233 -9.17 28.21 -14.39
CA ILE A 233 -9.42 27.50 -15.66
C ILE A 233 -10.93 27.43 -15.93
N LEU A 234 -11.72 27.05 -14.91
CA LEU A 234 -13.17 26.92 -15.04
C LEU A 234 -13.86 28.27 -15.29
N LYS A 235 -13.42 29.34 -14.62
CA LYS A 235 -13.96 30.69 -14.79
C LYS A 235 -13.64 31.30 -16.16
N GLN A 236 -12.50 30.93 -16.75
CA GLN A 236 -12.15 31.35 -18.10
C GLN A 236 -12.85 30.50 -19.19
N GLU A 237 -13.64 29.50 -18.80
CA GLU A 237 -14.27 28.54 -19.71
C GLU A 237 -13.27 27.79 -20.61
N ARG A 238 -12.04 27.57 -20.11
CA ARG A 238 -10.94 26.93 -20.85
C ARG A 238 -10.73 25.46 -20.47
N GLN A 239 -11.67 24.86 -19.75
CA GLN A 239 -11.58 23.48 -19.31
C GLN A 239 -11.56 22.49 -20.48
N THR A 240 -10.70 21.48 -20.37
CA THR A 240 -10.66 20.28 -21.20
C THR A 240 -11.26 19.09 -20.44
N ASP A 241 -11.45 17.95 -21.11
CA ASP A 241 -11.85 16.71 -20.42
C ASP A 241 -10.83 16.30 -19.34
N VAL A 242 -9.54 16.56 -19.58
CA VAL A 242 -8.46 16.33 -18.60
C VAL A 242 -8.59 17.29 -17.43
N THR A 243 -8.94 18.56 -17.66
CA THR A 243 -9.22 19.50 -16.57
C THR A 243 -10.33 18.98 -15.67
N ILE A 244 -11.42 18.43 -16.23
CA ILE A 244 -12.53 17.90 -15.43
C ILE A 244 -12.07 16.69 -14.61
N GLN A 245 -11.30 15.78 -15.19
CA GLN A 245 -10.72 14.65 -14.47
C GLN A 245 -9.77 15.10 -13.33
N GLN A 246 -8.93 16.11 -13.59
CA GLN A 246 -8.05 16.74 -12.60
C GLN A 246 -8.85 17.38 -11.45
N CYS A 247 -9.91 18.12 -11.78
CA CYS A 247 -10.75 18.77 -10.79
C CYS A 247 -11.51 17.75 -9.94
N THR A 248 -12.04 16.69 -10.55
CA THR A 248 -12.69 15.58 -9.83
C THR A 248 -11.71 14.91 -8.87
N ALA A 249 -10.48 14.61 -9.31
CA ALA A 249 -9.44 14.07 -8.45
C ALA A 249 -9.12 15.03 -7.29
N LEU A 250 -8.96 16.32 -7.59
CA LEU A 250 -8.65 17.35 -6.60
C LEU A 250 -9.74 17.50 -5.54
N VAL A 251 -11.02 17.48 -5.92
CA VAL A 251 -12.15 17.52 -4.97
C VAL A 251 -12.06 16.35 -3.99
N LYS A 252 -11.83 15.13 -4.50
CA LYS A 252 -11.70 13.91 -3.68
C LYS A 252 -10.52 14.04 -2.72
N THR A 253 -9.35 14.46 -3.22
CA THR A 253 -8.15 14.63 -2.40
C THR A 253 -8.31 15.70 -1.33
N VAL A 254 -8.94 16.84 -1.62
CA VAL A 254 -9.15 17.90 -0.62
C VAL A 254 -10.07 17.42 0.51
N ILE A 255 -11.19 16.76 0.19
CA ILE A 255 -12.11 16.22 1.21
C ILE A 255 -11.37 15.22 2.11
N MET A 256 -10.66 14.27 1.50
CA MET A 256 -9.92 13.25 2.25
C MET A 256 -8.77 13.85 3.06
N ASN A 257 -8.06 14.84 2.54
CA ASN A 257 -7.00 15.53 3.26
C ASN A 257 -7.55 16.28 4.49
N CYS A 258 -8.63 17.04 4.32
CA CYS A 258 -9.32 17.70 5.43
C CYS A 258 -9.82 16.70 6.47
N TRP A 259 -10.34 15.57 6.00
CA TRP A 259 -10.78 14.48 6.86
C TRP A 259 -9.65 13.92 7.70
N VAL A 260 -8.57 13.45 7.08
CA VAL A 260 -7.43 12.79 7.73
C VAL A 260 -6.73 13.75 8.70
N GLN A 261 -6.53 14.99 8.30
CA GLN A 261 -5.88 16.00 9.12
C GLN A 261 -6.79 16.65 10.16
N GLN A 262 -8.10 16.33 10.14
CA GLN A 262 -9.08 16.89 11.07
C GLN A 262 -9.21 18.41 10.98
N ILE A 263 -9.08 18.97 9.78
CA ILE A 263 -9.18 20.40 9.53
C ILE A 263 -10.47 20.74 8.78
N SER A 264 -10.89 22.00 8.86
CA SER A 264 -12.06 22.49 8.12
C SER A 264 -11.82 22.46 6.61
N LEU A 265 -12.91 22.32 5.86
CA LEU A 265 -12.88 22.48 4.40
C LEU A 265 -12.52 23.93 4.03
N PRO A 266 -11.84 24.16 2.90
CA PRO A 266 -11.55 25.53 2.43
C PRO A 266 -12.82 26.36 2.21
N PRO A 267 -12.75 27.70 2.32
CA PRO A 267 -13.88 28.56 2.00
C PRO A 267 -14.30 28.39 0.53
N ASN A 268 -15.61 28.48 0.26
CA ASN A 268 -16.23 28.28 -1.06
C ASN A 268 -15.99 26.90 -1.70
N PHE A 269 -15.47 25.92 -0.95
CA PHE A 269 -15.19 24.59 -1.50
C PHE A 269 -16.45 23.87 -2.03
N SER A 270 -17.59 24.05 -1.38
CA SER A 270 -18.86 23.48 -1.86
C SER A 270 -19.29 24.04 -3.22
N GLU A 271 -19.03 25.32 -3.49
CA GLU A 271 -19.30 25.93 -4.79
C GLU A 271 -18.42 25.31 -5.88
N PHE A 272 -17.12 25.17 -5.60
CA PHE A 272 -16.17 24.50 -6.48
C PHE A 272 -16.60 23.07 -6.81
N LYS A 273 -16.90 22.28 -5.77
CA LYS A 273 -17.36 20.90 -5.92
C LYS A 273 -18.60 20.81 -6.81
N ASN A 274 -19.60 21.65 -6.56
CA ASN A 274 -20.83 21.69 -7.36
C ASN A 274 -20.55 22.05 -8.83
N LEU A 275 -19.61 22.96 -9.10
CA LEU A 275 -19.21 23.33 -10.46
C LEU A 275 -18.55 22.15 -11.20
N VAL A 276 -17.71 21.39 -10.49
CA VAL A 276 -17.05 20.19 -11.03
C VAL A 276 -18.07 19.08 -11.29
N GLU A 277 -18.97 18.81 -10.34
CA GLU A 277 -19.99 17.76 -10.47
C GLU A 277 -20.96 18.02 -11.62
N LYS A 278 -21.36 19.27 -11.86
CA LYS A 278 -22.19 19.64 -13.03
C LYS A 278 -21.52 19.31 -14.37
N LYS A 279 -20.19 19.26 -14.40
CA LYS A 279 -19.40 18.96 -15.61
C LYS A 279 -18.92 17.50 -15.63
N ALA A 280 -19.03 16.77 -14.53
CA ALA A 280 -18.64 15.37 -14.46
C ALA A 280 -19.68 14.48 -15.16
N ALA A 281 -19.22 13.52 -15.95
CA ALA A 281 -20.10 12.65 -16.72
C ALA A 281 -20.89 11.64 -15.87
N ARG A 282 -20.34 11.25 -14.70
CA ARG A 282 -20.91 10.24 -13.81
C ARG A 282 -20.55 10.55 -12.36
N ILE A 283 -21.48 10.26 -11.46
CA ILE A 283 -21.27 10.30 -10.00
C ILE A 283 -21.09 8.85 -9.53
N SER A 284 -19.97 8.55 -8.89
CA SER A 284 -19.67 7.22 -8.35
C SER A 284 -20.22 7.04 -6.93
N VAL A 285 -20.26 5.79 -6.44
CA VAL A 285 -20.57 5.50 -5.03
C VAL A 285 -19.59 6.18 -4.07
N HIS A 286 -18.33 6.34 -4.46
CA HIS A 286 -17.34 7.07 -3.67
C HIS A 286 -17.67 8.57 -3.58
N ASP A 287 -18.16 9.17 -4.68
CA ASP A 287 -18.58 10.59 -4.67
C ASP A 287 -19.77 10.80 -3.72
N MET A 288 -20.73 9.88 -3.73
CA MET A 288 -21.86 9.89 -2.80
C MET A 288 -21.40 9.78 -1.34
N PHE A 289 -20.46 8.87 -1.05
CA PHE A 289 -19.90 8.74 0.30
C PHE A 289 -19.16 10.01 0.75
N LEU A 290 -18.42 10.66 -0.15
CA LEU A 290 -17.69 11.90 0.17
C LEU A 290 -18.62 13.06 0.56
N ASN A 291 -19.87 13.08 0.08
CA ASN A 291 -20.87 14.03 0.57
C ASN A 291 -21.18 13.82 2.06
N ILE A 292 -21.30 12.56 2.48
CA ILE A 292 -21.52 12.21 3.89
C ILE A 292 -20.28 12.55 4.72
N VAL A 293 -19.07 12.32 4.19
CA VAL A 293 -17.81 12.73 4.83
C VAL A 293 -17.75 14.24 5.06
N MET A 294 -18.19 15.05 4.09
CA MET A 294 -18.29 16.50 4.26
C MET A 294 -19.30 16.89 5.36
N GLU A 295 -20.46 16.22 5.44
CA GLU A 295 -21.44 16.45 6.51
C GLU A 295 -20.86 16.08 7.89
N LEU A 296 -20.15 14.96 7.98
CA LEU A 296 -19.45 14.54 9.21
C LEU A 296 -18.38 15.56 9.63
N LEU A 297 -17.61 16.14 8.69
CA LEU A 297 -16.63 17.18 8.99
C LEU A 297 -17.29 18.44 9.54
N GLN A 298 -18.38 18.87 8.90
CA GLN A 298 -19.13 20.03 9.36
C GLN A 298 -19.70 19.79 10.75
N PHE A 299 -20.36 18.65 10.97
CA PHE A 299 -20.92 18.28 12.27
C PHE A 299 -19.85 18.26 13.36
N LYS A 300 -18.67 17.70 13.06
CA LYS A 300 -17.54 17.73 13.99
C LYS A 300 -17.12 19.16 14.36
N ASN A 301 -16.98 20.04 13.38
CA ASN A 301 -16.61 21.44 13.64
C ASN A 301 -17.68 22.17 14.47
N GLU A 302 -18.96 21.88 14.24
CA GLU A 302 -20.06 22.45 15.03
C GLU A 302 -19.97 22.03 16.50
N VAL A 303 -19.73 20.73 16.75
CA VAL A 303 -19.56 20.22 18.13
C VAL A 303 -18.30 20.77 18.78
N GLN A 304 -17.18 20.95 18.06
CA GLN A 304 -15.94 21.46 18.68
C GLN A 304 -15.98 22.96 18.99
N ASN A 305 -16.73 23.76 18.23
CA ASN A 305 -16.70 25.23 18.34
C ASN A 305 -17.87 25.85 19.12
N SER A 306 -18.91 25.08 19.48
CA SER A 306 -20.08 25.63 20.18
C SER A 306 -19.91 25.62 21.71
N ILE A 307 -20.01 26.80 22.32
CA ILE A 307 -19.97 27.03 23.79
C ILE A 307 -21.24 26.45 24.47
N GLN A 308 -22.32 26.21 23.71
CA GLN A 308 -23.56 25.58 24.16
C GLN A 308 -23.88 24.37 23.27
N ASN A 309 -23.20 23.27 23.54
CA ASN A 309 -23.55 21.98 22.97
C ASN A 309 -24.69 21.36 23.78
N ASP A 310 -25.93 21.51 23.31
CA ASP A 310 -27.06 20.74 23.84
C ASP A 310 -26.88 19.25 23.46
N PRO A 311 -26.69 18.33 24.43
CA PRO A 311 -26.49 16.92 24.13
C PRO A 311 -27.66 16.31 23.34
N ALA A 312 -28.89 16.81 23.55
CA ALA A 312 -30.06 16.32 22.81
C ALA A 312 -30.00 16.73 21.33
N ALA A 313 -29.53 17.94 21.03
CA ALA A 313 -29.31 18.39 19.66
C ALA A 313 -28.19 17.61 18.96
N ILE A 314 -27.10 17.31 19.67
CA ILE A 314 -25.99 16.48 19.15
C ILE A 314 -26.50 15.07 18.81
N ILE A 315 -27.24 14.44 19.72
CA ILE A 315 -27.87 13.14 19.47
C ILE A 315 -28.77 13.21 18.23
N GLY A 316 -29.64 14.22 18.14
CA GLY A 316 -30.55 14.39 17.01
C GLY A 316 -29.80 14.49 15.67
N LYS A 317 -28.72 15.29 15.61
CA LYS A 317 -27.92 15.45 14.39
C LYS A 317 -27.12 14.19 14.06
N ALA A 318 -26.55 13.50 15.06
CA ALA A 318 -25.84 12.25 14.86
C ALA A 318 -26.74 11.16 14.24
N LEU A 319 -27.98 11.01 14.74
CA LEU A 319 -28.96 10.05 14.21
C LEU A 319 -29.47 10.41 12.81
N ALA A 320 -29.55 11.70 12.47
CA ALA A 320 -29.88 12.14 11.11
C ALA A 320 -28.79 11.75 10.10
N ILE A 321 -27.52 11.87 10.49
CA ILE A 321 -26.38 11.42 9.66
C ILE A 321 -26.37 9.89 9.56
N ASP A 322 -26.64 9.16 10.65
CA ASP A 322 -26.74 7.69 10.61
C ASP A 322 -27.83 7.22 9.64
N SER A 323 -28.99 7.90 9.63
CA SER A 323 -30.07 7.61 8.67
C SER A 323 -29.59 7.77 7.22
N SER A 324 -28.77 8.79 6.94
CA SER A 324 -28.17 9.00 5.62
C SER A 324 -27.15 7.91 5.25
N LEU A 325 -26.37 7.42 6.22
CA LEU A 325 -25.46 6.27 6.05
C LEU A 325 -26.21 4.96 5.81
N GLU A 326 -27.37 4.77 6.45
CA GLU A 326 -28.22 3.61 6.23
C GLU A 326 -28.82 3.62 4.82
N ASP A 327 -29.37 4.76 4.39
CA ASP A 327 -29.88 4.93 3.02
C ASP A 327 -28.78 4.71 1.98
N PHE A 328 -27.57 5.19 2.28
CA PHE A 328 -26.41 4.95 1.43
C PHE A 328 -26.00 3.47 1.38
N SER A 329 -26.10 2.74 2.49
CA SER A 329 -25.82 1.30 2.53
C SER A 329 -26.74 0.52 1.57
N ARG A 330 -28.03 0.88 1.49
CA ARG A 330 -28.96 0.27 0.50
C ARG A 330 -28.57 0.58 -0.95
N THR A 331 -27.90 1.70 -1.19
CA THR A 331 -27.33 2.05 -2.50
C THR A 331 -26.10 1.20 -2.80
N LEU A 332 -25.23 0.97 -1.80
CA LEU A 332 -24.09 0.07 -1.93
C LEU A 332 -24.52 -1.36 -2.24
N ASP A 333 -25.55 -1.90 -1.58
CA ASP A 333 -26.07 -3.25 -1.86
C ASP A 333 -26.48 -3.42 -3.33
N ARG A 334 -27.01 -2.37 -3.96
CA ARG A 334 -27.45 -2.40 -5.36
C ARG A 334 -26.32 -2.25 -6.35
N GLN A 335 -25.30 -1.43 -6.04
CA GLN A 335 -24.26 -1.05 -7.00
C GLN A 335 -22.96 -1.85 -6.83
N ILE A 336 -22.60 -2.21 -5.60
CA ILE A 336 -21.39 -2.95 -5.24
C ILE A 336 -21.70 -4.05 -4.20
N PRO A 337 -22.52 -5.05 -4.55
CA PRO A 337 -22.88 -6.14 -3.65
C PRO A 337 -21.66 -6.98 -3.28
N PHE A 338 -21.78 -7.70 -2.16
CA PHE A 338 -20.85 -8.71 -1.71
C PHE A 338 -21.59 -10.03 -1.46
N GLU A 339 -20.85 -11.14 -1.51
CA GLU A 339 -21.39 -12.46 -1.18
C GLU A 339 -21.14 -12.76 0.30
N SER A 340 -22.11 -13.38 0.97
CA SER A 340 -21.97 -13.88 2.33
C SER A 340 -21.92 -15.41 2.31
N VAL A 341 -20.78 -15.98 2.67
CA VAL A 341 -20.53 -17.43 2.63
C VAL A 341 -20.64 -17.99 4.05
N GLN A 342 -21.44 -19.03 4.22
CA GLN A 342 -21.59 -19.77 5.48
C GLN A 342 -20.58 -20.92 5.54
N ILE A 343 -19.96 -21.12 6.70
CA ILE A 343 -18.99 -22.18 6.97
C ILE A 343 -19.74 -23.35 7.64
N PRO A 344 -19.49 -24.61 7.25
CA PRO A 344 -19.99 -25.78 7.96
C PRO A 344 -19.68 -25.71 9.47
N ALA A 345 -20.61 -26.19 10.30
CA ALA A 345 -20.56 -26.03 11.76
C ALA A 345 -19.28 -26.58 12.43
N ASP A 346 -18.57 -27.46 11.74
CA ASP A 346 -17.48 -28.28 12.29
C ASP A 346 -16.10 -27.57 12.22
N GLU A 347 -15.97 -26.53 11.39
CA GLU A 347 -14.73 -25.74 11.15
C GLU A 347 -14.90 -24.24 11.52
N SER A 348 -16.04 -23.90 12.12
CA SER A 348 -16.75 -22.65 11.84
C SER A 348 -16.25 -21.41 12.59
N GLU A 349 -15.95 -21.49 13.88
CA GLU A 349 -15.76 -20.27 14.69
C GLU A 349 -14.31 -19.77 14.74
N CYS A 350 -13.32 -20.65 14.57
CA CYS A 350 -11.94 -20.25 14.72
C CYS A 350 -11.49 -19.34 13.58
N LEU A 351 -12.03 -19.49 12.36
CA LEU A 351 -11.58 -18.77 11.16
C LEU A 351 -12.48 -17.59 10.76
N ALA A 352 -13.80 -17.71 10.97
CA ALA A 352 -14.75 -16.62 10.79
C ALA A 352 -15.73 -16.55 11.96
N TYR A 353 -15.97 -15.33 12.45
CA TYR A 353 -16.87 -15.14 13.58
C TYR A 353 -18.31 -15.48 13.19
N LYS A 354 -19.04 -16.21 14.06
CA LYS A 354 -20.40 -16.72 13.79
C LYS A 354 -20.53 -17.62 12.55
N GLY A 355 -19.42 -18.16 12.05
CA GLY A 355 -19.44 -19.13 10.97
C GLY A 355 -19.78 -18.56 9.60
N TYR A 356 -19.56 -17.26 9.36
CA TYR A 356 -19.73 -16.67 8.03
C TYR A 356 -18.71 -15.58 7.73
N TYR A 357 -18.49 -15.33 6.44
CA TYR A 357 -17.59 -14.28 5.95
C TYR A 357 -18.08 -13.65 4.66
N HIS A 358 -17.51 -12.49 4.33
CA HIS A 358 -17.84 -11.72 3.14
C HIS A 358 -16.79 -11.85 2.04
N ILE A 359 -17.25 -12.01 0.79
CA ILE A 359 -16.43 -11.93 -0.41
C ILE A 359 -16.86 -10.72 -1.22
N TYR A 360 -15.97 -9.73 -1.30
CA TYR A 360 -16.16 -8.54 -2.13
C TYR A 360 -15.51 -8.74 -3.51
N PRO A 361 -16.09 -8.23 -4.61
CA PRO A 361 -15.46 -8.31 -5.93
C PRO A 361 -14.08 -7.64 -6.00
N GLN A 362 -13.87 -6.60 -5.19
CA GLN A 362 -12.61 -5.87 -5.07
C GLN A 362 -12.40 -5.44 -3.62
N HIS A 363 -11.15 -5.41 -3.16
CA HIS A 363 -10.81 -4.97 -1.81
C HIS A 363 -11.25 -3.52 -1.54
N LEU A 364 -11.25 -2.64 -2.55
CA LEU A 364 -11.72 -1.26 -2.42
C LEU A 364 -13.21 -1.18 -2.02
N HIS A 365 -14.04 -2.10 -2.51
CA HIS A 365 -15.46 -2.17 -2.14
C HIS A 365 -15.61 -2.56 -0.66
N ALA A 366 -14.84 -3.54 -0.19
CA ALA A 366 -14.80 -3.91 1.22
C ALA A 366 -14.39 -2.71 2.11
N HIS A 367 -13.40 -1.93 1.67
CA HIS A 367 -12.98 -0.71 2.38
C HIS A 367 -14.09 0.33 2.45
N LEU A 368 -14.83 0.57 1.37
CA LEU A 368 -15.97 1.50 1.37
C LEU A 368 -17.08 1.04 2.33
N TRP A 369 -17.44 -0.25 2.27
CA TRP A 369 -18.40 -0.85 3.20
C TRP A 369 -17.95 -0.70 4.66
N ASN A 370 -16.69 -0.99 4.95
CA ASN A 370 -16.16 -0.85 6.31
C ASN A 370 -16.06 0.61 6.76
N ASN A 371 -15.82 1.56 5.85
CA ASN A 371 -15.84 2.99 6.16
C ASN A 371 -17.26 3.48 6.53
N VAL A 372 -18.29 2.98 5.85
CA VAL A 372 -19.69 3.24 6.23
C VAL A 372 -19.99 2.67 7.62
N ARG A 373 -19.68 1.39 7.85
CA ARG A 373 -19.86 0.71 9.15
C ARG A 373 -19.14 1.45 10.28
N SER A 374 -17.88 1.82 10.03
CA SER A 374 -17.03 2.62 10.92
C SER A 374 -17.67 3.95 11.29
N SER A 375 -18.22 4.67 10.30
CA SER A 375 -18.90 5.96 10.52
C SER A 375 -20.14 5.78 11.42
N ARG A 376 -20.95 4.75 11.17
CA ARG A 376 -22.13 4.43 11.99
C ARG A 376 -21.76 4.07 13.43
N ILE A 377 -20.77 3.20 13.63
CA ILE A 377 -20.25 2.84 14.97
C ILE A 377 -19.89 4.10 15.74
N ARG A 378 -19.17 5.03 15.11
CA ARG A 378 -18.72 6.28 15.72
C ARG A 378 -19.88 7.21 16.10
N LEU A 379 -20.88 7.38 15.24
CA LEU A 379 -22.07 8.18 15.56
C LEU A 379 -22.84 7.60 16.74
N HIS A 380 -22.95 6.27 16.83
CA HIS A 380 -23.61 5.61 17.96
C HIS A 380 -22.77 5.65 19.25
N GLN A 381 -21.44 5.61 19.18
CA GLN A 381 -20.58 5.88 20.32
C GLN A 381 -20.78 7.30 20.86
N LEU A 382 -20.81 8.30 19.98
CA LEU A 382 -21.08 9.68 20.35
C LEU A 382 -22.48 9.80 20.97
N THR A 383 -23.49 9.17 20.35
CA THR A 383 -24.86 9.15 20.87
C THR A 383 -24.90 8.61 22.30
N MET A 384 -24.25 7.47 22.57
CA MET A 384 -24.17 6.90 23.93
C MET A 384 -23.43 7.82 24.90
N ARG A 385 -22.34 8.48 24.49
CA ARG A 385 -21.61 9.44 25.33
C ARG A 385 -22.49 10.63 25.72
N GLN A 386 -23.20 11.20 24.76
CA GLN A 386 -24.08 12.35 24.98
C GLN A 386 -25.32 11.98 25.79
N SER A 387 -25.86 10.77 25.63
CA SER A 387 -26.97 10.27 26.45
C SER A 387 -26.63 10.28 27.94
N ARG A 388 -25.40 9.94 28.32
CA ARG A 388 -24.94 9.97 29.71
C ARG A 388 -24.90 11.37 30.33
N CYS A 389 -24.92 12.43 29.50
CA CYS A 389 -24.98 13.82 29.96
C CYS A 389 -26.41 14.30 30.24
N LEU A 390 -27.42 13.52 29.86
CA LEU A 390 -28.84 13.86 30.02
C LEU A 390 -29.47 13.09 31.19
N ALA A 391 -30.59 13.60 31.70
CA ALA A 391 -31.37 12.86 32.69
C ALA A 391 -31.93 11.57 32.07
N PRO A 392 -31.86 10.42 32.78
CA PRO A 392 -32.39 9.17 32.27
C PRO A 392 -33.89 9.27 31.97
N THR A 393 -34.28 8.91 30.76
CA THR A 393 -35.69 8.79 30.35
C THR A 393 -35.90 7.46 29.62
N PRO A 394 -37.12 6.90 29.60
CA PRO A 394 -37.38 5.65 28.87
C PRO A 394 -37.00 5.73 27.39
N LYS A 395 -37.20 6.90 26.77
CA LYS A 395 -36.80 7.15 25.38
C LYS A 395 -35.27 7.11 25.20
N LEU A 396 -34.53 7.68 26.14
CA LEU A 396 -33.07 7.71 26.10
C LEU A 396 -32.47 6.32 26.33
N SER A 397 -33.00 5.56 27.30
CA SER A 397 -32.56 4.17 27.53
C SER A 397 -32.85 3.26 26.33
N ALA A 398 -34.01 3.45 25.67
CA ALA A 398 -34.29 2.75 24.42
C ALA A 398 -33.27 3.12 23.32
N GLN A 399 -32.92 4.41 23.20
CA GLN A 399 -31.92 4.88 22.24
C GLN A 399 -30.52 4.32 22.52
N GLU A 400 -30.13 4.20 23.79
CA GLU A 400 -28.86 3.56 24.19
C GLU A 400 -28.83 2.09 23.78
N ALA A 401 -29.89 1.34 24.05
CA ALA A 401 -30.02 -0.06 23.63
C ALA A 401 -29.98 -0.23 22.10
N THR A 402 -30.65 0.66 21.35
CA THR A 402 -30.55 0.69 19.88
C THR A 402 -29.12 0.97 19.42
N SER A 403 -28.43 1.92 20.07
CA SER A 403 -27.07 2.30 19.68
C SER A 403 -26.08 1.16 19.94
N GLU A 404 -26.22 0.46 21.06
CA GLU A 404 -25.46 -0.76 21.36
C GLU A 404 -25.71 -1.85 20.30
N ALA A 405 -26.97 -2.12 19.96
CA ALA A 405 -27.31 -3.11 18.95
C ALA A 405 -26.72 -2.78 17.57
N VAL A 406 -26.74 -1.50 17.16
CA VAL A 406 -26.12 -1.06 15.91
C VAL A 406 -24.61 -1.22 15.94
N ILE A 407 -23.93 -0.86 17.03
CA ILE A 407 -22.47 -1.04 17.16
C ILE A 407 -22.10 -2.52 17.00
N ILE A 408 -22.81 -3.41 17.70
CA ILE A 408 -22.56 -4.86 17.62
C ILE A 408 -22.81 -5.37 16.20
N ALA A 409 -23.90 -4.97 15.54
CA ALA A 409 -24.21 -5.37 14.18
C ALA A 409 -23.12 -4.91 13.19
N MET A 410 -22.74 -3.63 13.24
CA MET A 410 -21.72 -3.07 12.35
C MET A 410 -20.34 -3.70 12.58
N ALA A 411 -19.97 -3.98 13.84
CA ALA A 411 -18.73 -4.68 14.16
C ALA A 411 -18.75 -6.11 13.62
N THR A 412 -19.86 -6.85 13.78
CA THR A 412 -20.03 -8.20 13.23
C THR A 412 -19.83 -8.23 11.70
N GLU A 413 -20.45 -7.29 11.00
CA GLU A 413 -20.35 -7.19 9.55
C GLU A 413 -18.96 -6.76 9.05
N MET A 414 -18.25 -5.95 9.85
CA MET A 414 -16.87 -5.55 9.58
C MET A 414 -15.92 -6.73 9.75
N ILE A 415 -16.03 -7.50 10.84
CA ILE A 415 -15.14 -8.66 11.07
C ILE A 415 -15.37 -9.81 10.07
N ALA A 416 -16.57 -9.91 9.49
CA ALA A 416 -16.84 -10.84 8.40
C ALA A 416 -16.01 -10.54 7.13
N SER A 417 -15.47 -9.32 6.96
CA SER A 417 -14.55 -8.98 5.85
C SER A 417 -13.08 -9.37 6.11
N VAL A 418 -12.74 -9.76 7.34
CA VAL A 418 -11.35 -10.05 7.76
C VAL A 418 -10.71 -11.15 6.91
N PRO A 419 -11.36 -12.30 6.62
CA PRO A 419 -10.71 -13.34 5.83
C PRO A 419 -10.21 -12.89 4.46
N GLN A 420 -11.00 -12.10 3.73
CA GLN A 420 -10.59 -11.53 2.46
C GLN A 420 -9.48 -10.48 2.64
N LEU A 421 -9.68 -9.52 3.55
CA LEU A 421 -8.76 -8.39 3.68
C LEU A 421 -7.41 -8.77 4.31
N ALA A 422 -7.40 -9.78 5.18
CA ALA A 422 -6.20 -10.34 5.78
C ALA A 422 -5.56 -11.44 4.93
N GLY A 423 -6.18 -11.84 3.82
CA GLY A 423 -5.59 -12.71 2.81
C GLY A 423 -5.53 -14.18 3.20
N TYR A 424 -6.57 -14.71 3.86
CA TYR A 424 -6.65 -16.12 4.26
C TYR A 424 -7.93 -16.82 3.78
N LEU A 425 -8.57 -16.34 2.70
CA LEU A 425 -9.73 -17.03 2.11
C LEU A 425 -9.42 -18.48 1.70
N GLU A 426 -8.21 -18.77 1.23
CA GLU A 426 -7.80 -20.13 0.86
C GLU A 426 -7.80 -21.09 2.07
N ASP A 427 -7.60 -20.58 3.29
CA ASP A 427 -7.69 -21.37 4.52
C ASP A 427 -9.15 -21.73 4.89
N LEU A 428 -10.13 -21.07 4.26
CA LEU A 428 -11.58 -21.29 4.43
C LEU A 428 -12.19 -22.11 3.30
N GLU A 429 -11.55 -22.15 2.13
CA GLU A 429 -11.94 -22.98 1.00
C GLU A 429 -11.27 -24.36 1.14
N ALA A 430 -11.97 -25.32 1.77
CA ALA A 430 -11.51 -26.72 1.74
C ALA A 430 -11.21 -27.15 0.29
N PRO A 431 -10.13 -27.92 0.01
CA PRO A 431 -9.80 -28.32 -1.35
C PRO A 431 -10.90 -29.21 -1.93
N THR A 432 -11.84 -28.62 -2.67
CA THR A 432 -12.81 -29.39 -3.44
C THR A 432 -12.07 -30.18 -4.51
N THR A 433 -12.18 -31.51 -4.41
CA THR A 433 -11.86 -32.44 -5.48
C THR A 433 -12.50 -31.98 -6.79
N PRO A 434 -11.82 -32.13 -7.94
CA PRO A 434 -12.30 -31.57 -9.20
C PRO A 434 -13.59 -32.27 -9.63
N VAL A 435 -14.71 -31.54 -9.59
CA VAL A 435 -15.97 -31.99 -10.17
C VAL A 435 -15.82 -31.98 -11.69
N ILE A 436 -15.62 -33.16 -12.28
CA ILE A 436 -15.76 -33.37 -13.72
C ILE A 436 -17.23 -33.15 -14.08
N ARG A 437 -17.57 -31.96 -14.58
CA ARG A 437 -18.88 -31.71 -15.18
C ARG A 437 -18.88 -32.26 -16.61
N THR A 438 -19.42 -33.45 -16.81
CA THR A 438 -19.88 -33.89 -18.13
C THR A 438 -21.20 -33.20 -18.44
N ALA A 439 -21.19 -32.23 -19.36
CA ALA A 439 -22.41 -31.67 -19.94
C ALA A 439 -22.73 -32.37 -21.27
N PRO A 440 -24.00 -32.70 -21.56
CA PRO A 440 -24.41 -33.24 -22.85
C PRO A 440 -24.52 -32.12 -23.89
N THR A 441 -24.09 -32.40 -25.11
CA THR A 441 -24.18 -31.54 -26.30
C THR A 441 -25.62 -31.38 -26.78
N PRO A 442 -26.02 -30.16 -27.18
CA PRO A 442 -26.97 -29.98 -28.28
C PRO A 442 -26.32 -29.25 -29.46
N GLU A 443 -26.66 -29.75 -30.65
CA GLU A 443 -26.32 -29.25 -31.98
C GLU A 443 -26.97 -27.88 -32.27
N GLY A 444 -26.32 -27.05 -33.10
CA GLY A 444 -27.04 -25.99 -33.84
C GLY A 444 -26.39 -24.60 -33.95
N ILE A 445 -25.46 -24.44 -34.91
CA ILE A 445 -25.24 -23.29 -35.83
C ILE A 445 -25.46 -21.84 -35.30
N SER A 446 -24.39 -21.02 -35.23
CA SER A 446 -24.10 -19.93 -36.20
C SER A 446 -23.16 -18.81 -35.70
N TYR A 447 -22.38 -18.30 -36.66
CA TYR A 447 -21.58 -17.05 -36.75
C TYR A 447 -20.27 -16.90 -35.95
N GLU A 448 -19.16 -17.13 -36.66
CA GLU A 448 -17.82 -16.66 -36.32
C GLU A 448 -17.73 -15.12 -36.35
N LEU A 449 -17.67 -14.47 -35.19
CA LEU A 449 -16.98 -13.18 -35.05
C LEU A 449 -15.56 -13.43 -34.54
N ARG A 450 -14.57 -13.25 -35.42
CA ARG A 450 -13.15 -13.23 -35.04
C ARG A 450 -12.85 -11.99 -34.20
N TYR A 451 -12.84 -12.15 -32.88
CA TYR A 451 -12.03 -11.31 -32.00
C TYR A 451 -10.64 -11.96 -31.83
N PRO A 452 -9.53 -11.21 -31.91
CA PRO A 452 -8.23 -11.75 -31.60
C PRO A 452 -8.19 -12.14 -30.12
N THR A 453 -8.08 -13.45 -29.87
CA THR A 453 -7.86 -14.07 -28.57
C THR A 453 -6.48 -13.68 -28.05
N GLN A 454 -6.39 -12.53 -27.38
CA GLN A 454 -5.29 -12.27 -26.47
C GLN A 454 -5.55 -13.12 -25.23
N ARG A 455 -4.85 -14.27 -25.18
CA ARG A 455 -4.83 -15.23 -24.08
C ARG A 455 -4.94 -14.49 -22.73
N CYS A 456 -6.05 -14.71 -22.03
CA CYS A 456 -6.16 -14.41 -20.61
C CYS A 456 -4.93 -15.01 -19.94
N ALA A 457 -4.11 -14.15 -19.33
CA ALA A 457 -3.05 -14.58 -18.46
C ALA A 457 -3.66 -15.51 -17.40
N ALA A 458 -2.95 -16.61 -17.15
CA ALA A 458 -3.27 -17.60 -16.14
C ALA A 458 -3.69 -16.94 -14.82
N ALA A 459 -4.60 -17.59 -14.10
CA ALA A 459 -5.01 -17.26 -12.74
C ALA A 459 -3.81 -16.70 -11.96
N ARG A 460 -3.87 -15.40 -11.65
CA ARG A 460 -2.92 -14.81 -10.72
C ARG A 460 -3.21 -15.48 -9.39
N THR A 461 -2.22 -16.15 -8.81
CA THR A 461 -2.15 -16.41 -7.37
C THR A 461 -2.64 -15.17 -6.63
N PRO A 462 -3.48 -15.25 -5.58
CA PRO A 462 -3.94 -14.06 -4.89
C PRO A 462 -2.73 -13.26 -4.41
N GLU A 463 -2.47 -12.13 -5.06
CA GLU A 463 -1.39 -11.24 -4.68
C GLU A 463 -1.77 -10.70 -3.30
N SER A 464 -0.99 -11.10 -2.29
CA SER A 464 -1.02 -10.50 -0.95
C SER A 464 -1.14 -8.98 -1.09
N ASN A 465 -2.27 -8.42 -0.63
CA ASN A 465 -2.49 -6.98 -0.63
C ASN A 465 -2.16 -6.42 0.77
N PRO A 466 -0.91 -6.00 1.04
CA PRO A 466 -0.51 -5.51 2.35
C PRO A 466 -1.35 -4.32 2.83
N HIS A 467 -1.88 -3.49 1.92
CA HIS A 467 -2.79 -2.39 2.28
C HIS A 467 -3.99 -2.91 3.05
N SER A 468 -4.71 -3.85 2.44
CA SER A 468 -5.95 -4.37 3.01
C SER A 468 -5.71 -5.04 4.35
N PHE A 469 -4.57 -5.72 4.47
CA PHE A 469 -4.13 -6.37 5.69
C PHE A 469 -3.94 -5.37 6.84
N TYR A 470 -3.15 -4.31 6.65
CA TYR A 470 -2.94 -3.32 7.71
C TYR A 470 -4.18 -2.46 7.99
N HIS A 471 -5.01 -2.21 6.97
CA HIS A 471 -6.23 -1.45 7.16
C HIS A 471 -7.24 -2.19 8.04
N ILE A 472 -7.49 -3.48 7.77
CA ILE A 472 -8.40 -4.24 8.61
C ILE A 472 -7.81 -4.46 10.01
N LEU A 473 -6.48 -4.65 10.13
CA LEU A 473 -5.81 -4.74 11.43
C LEU A 473 -6.00 -3.46 12.26
N TYR A 474 -5.86 -2.28 11.65
CA TYR A 474 -6.16 -1.01 12.30
C TYR A 474 -7.61 -0.96 12.81
N GLN A 475 -8.58 -1.35 11.98
CA GLN A 475 -9.99 -1.37 12.37
C GLN A 475 -10.25 -2.33 13.54
N LEU A 476 -9.61 -3.50 13.56
CA LEU A 476 -9.72 -4.47 14.65
C LEU A 476 -9.19 -3.92 15.97
N TYR A 477 -8.04 -3.22 15.98
CA TYR A 477 -7.56 -2.58 17.20
C TYR A 477 -8.52 -1.52 17.73
N ILE A 478 -9.05 -0.69 16.82
CA ILE A 478 -9.86 0.46 17.17
C ILE A 478 -11.23 0.05 17.69
N TYR A 479 -11.88 -0.93 17.05
CA TYR A 479 -13.24 -1.32 17.36
C TYR A 479 -13.32 -2.56 18.26
N GLY A 480 -12.27 -3.38 18.33
CA GLY A 480 -12.22 -4.55 19.21
C GLY A 480 -12.25 -4.21 20.70
N ALA A 481 -11.83 -3.00 21.07
CA ALA A 481 -11.80 -2.51 22.45
C ALA A 481 -13.16 -1.97 22.96
N GLU A 482 -14.21 -1.98 22.14
CA GLU A 482 -15.51 -1.43 22.50
C GLU A 482 -16.21 -2.26 23.58
N SER A 483 -16.62 -1.60 24.66
CA SER A 483 -17.12 -2.27 25.87
C SER A 483 -18.46 -3.00 25.68
N CYS A 484 -19.27 -2.55 24.72
CA CYS A 484 -20.56 -3.17 24.43
C CYS A 484 -20.44 -4.43 23.54
N LEU A 485 -19.25 -4.76 23.05
CA LEU A 485 -19.07 -5.97 22.25
C LEU A 485 -19.17 -7.23 23.11
N PRO A 486 -19.88 -8.28 22.64
CA PRO A 486 -19.93 -9.57 23.32
C PRO A 486 -18.52 -10.12 23.60
N GLN A 487 -18.35 -10.76 24.75
CA GLN A 487 -17.06 -11.36 25.15
C GLN A 487 -16.51 -12.29 24.07
N SER A 488 -17.36 -13.10 23.43
CA SER A 488 -16.96 -14.00 22.34
C SER A 488 -16.39 -13.25 21.14
N MET A 489 -16.94 -12.08 20.80
CA MET A 489 -16.43 -11.24 19.71
C MET A 489 -15.08 -10.63 20.07
N ARG A 490 -14.94 -10.08 21.28
CA ARG A 490 -13.67 -9.48 21.73
C ARG A 490 -12.54 -10.50 21.75
N LEU A 491 -12.80 -11.70 22.26
CA LEU A 491 -11.84 -12.81 22.24
C LEU A 491 -11.45 -13.21 20.81
N TRP A 492 -12.42 -13.33 19.90
CA TRP A 492 -12.15 -13.63 18.50
C TRP A 492 -11.28 -12.55 17.84
N ILE A 493 -11.60 -11.27 18.07
CA ILE A 493 -10.82 -10.14 17.55
C ILE A 493 -9.40 -10.15 18.10
N GLN A 494 -9.20 -10.38 19.40
CA GLN A 494 -7.88 -10.47 20.04
C GLN A 494 -7.05 -11.61 19.43
N GLN A 495 -7.63 -12.80 19.27
CA GLN A 495 -6.97 -13.94 18.63
C GLN A 495 -6.56 -13.61 17.18
N ARG A 496 -7.42 -12.90 16.45
CA ARG A 496 -7.15 -12.47 15.07
C ARG A 496 -6.05 -11.43 14.98
N ILE A 497 -6.05 -10.44 15.86
CA ILE A 497 -4.96 -9.47 15.97
C ILE A 497 -3.64 -10.21 16.18
N ALA A 498 -3.55 -11.12 17.15
CA ALA A 498 -2.33 -11.89 17.40
C ALA A 498 -1.86 -12.72 16.18
N TRP A 499 -2.79 -13.37 15.47
CA TRP A 499 -2.48 -14.07 14.22
C TRP A 499 -1.94 -13.14 13.14
N MET A 500 -2.54 -11.95 12.98
CA MET A 500 -2.11 -10.95 12.01
C MET A 500 -0.75 -10.35 12.38
N GLU A 501 -0.53 -10.00 13.65
CA GLU A 501 0.76 -9.48 14.14
C GLU A 501 1.91 -10.44 13.82
N ASN A 502 1.70 -11.75 13.97
CA ASN A 502 2.69 -12.78 13.64
C ASN A 502 3.03 -12.87 12.15
N LYS A 503 2.13 -12.43 11.26
CA LYS A 503 2.34 -12.38 9.80
C LYS A 503 2.78 -11.00 9.30
N ALA A 504 2.66 -9.97 10.13
CA ALA A 504 2.94 -8.59 9.76
C ALA A 504 4.45 -8.33 9.60
N ASN A 505 4.80 -7.34 8.77
CA ASN A 505 6.15 -6.80 8.76
C ASN A 505 6.42 -6.06 10.09
N PRO A 506 7.51 -6.37 10.81
CA PRO A 506 7.76 -5.77 12.13
C PRO A 506 7.83 -4.24 12.13
N VAL A 507 8.36 -3.64 11.07
CA VAL A 507 8.49 -2.17 10.98
C VAL A 507 7.13 -1.52 10.77
N GLU A 508 6.33 -2.06 9.85
CA GLU A 508 5.00 -1.54 9.54
C GLU A 508 4.04 -1.76 10.70
N LEU A 509 4.16 -2.89 11.41
CA LEU A 509 3.41 -3.19 12.61
C LEU A 509 3.69 -2.19 13.73
N VAL A 510 4.97 -1.89 14.02
CA VAL A 510 5.33 -0.89 15.04
C VAL A 510 4.75 0.48 14.68
N SER A 511 4.90 0.92 13.43
CA SER A 511 4.31 2.17 12.97
C SER A 511 2.79 2.19 13.13
N LEU A 512 2.10 1.09 12.84
CA LEU A 512 0.65 0.98 13.02
C LEU A 512 0.26 1.04 14.50
N GLN A 513 0.93 0.25 15.35
CA GLN A 513 0.65 0.24 16.78
C GLN A 513 0.89 1.62 17.42
N ASP A 514 1.90 2.35 16.98
CA ASP A 514 2.14 3.73 17.45
C ASP A 514 1.00 4.69 17.06
N ILE A 515 0.40 4.53 15.89
CA ILE A 515 -0.79 5.30 15.49
C ILE A 515 -1.96 4.94 16.39
N VAL A 516 -2.21 3.64 16.56
CA VAL A 516 -3.31 3.12 17.38
C VAL A 516 -3.21 3.63 18.83
N ARG A 517 -2.00 3.58 19.43
CA ARG A 517 -1.74 4.11 20.78
C ARG A 517 -1.98 5.60 20.90
N ARG A 518 -1.71 6.39 19.87
CA ARG A 518 -2.02 7.84 19.89
C ARG A 518 -3.52 8.13 19.73
N GLN A 519 -4.25 7.22 19.11
CA GLN A 519 -5.63 7.39 18.67
C GLN A 519 -6.68 6.89 19.66
N LEU A 520 -6.43 5.77 20.34
CA LEU A 520 -7.35 5.17 21.32
C LEU A 520 -7.65 6.10 22.53
N TRP A 521 -6.86 7.17 22.72
CA TRP A 521 -6.76 7.87 24.00
C TRP A 521 -7.01 9.37 23.97
N SER A 522 -7.41 9.92 22.82
CA SER A 522 -7.64 11.35 22.66
C SER A 522 -8.96 11.87 23.26
N VAL A 523 -9.66 11.05 24.07
CA VAL A 523 -10.94 11.42 24.72
C VAL A 523 -10.96 11.24 26.24
N SER A 524 -9.87 10.80 26.89
CA SER A 524 -9.86 10.70 28.37
C SER A 524 -8.48 10.90 28.99
N SER A 525 -8.43 11.50 30.19
CA SER A 525 -7.22 11.88 30.92
C SER A 525 -6.54 10.74 31.71
N ILE A 526 -6.65 9.48 31.28
CA ILE A 526 -6.06 8.33 31.98
C ILE A 526 -5.00 7.63 31.10
N ASN A 527 -3.95 7.17 31.78
CA ASN A 527 -2.66 6.68 31.26
C ASN A 527 -2.78 5.67 30.09
N SER A 528 -2.39 6.12 28.89
CA SER A 528 -2.65 5.49 27.59
C SER A 528 -1.94 4.16 27.33
N ASP A 529 -0.90 3.85 28.10
CA ASP A 529 -0.17 2.60 27.91
C ASP A 529 -0.88 1.43 28.62
N LYS A 530 -1.69 1.70 29.65
CA LYS A 530 -2.25 0.63 30.49
C LYS A 530 -3.43 -0.09 29.84
N GLN A 531 -4.40 0.59 29.21
CA GLN A 531 -5.55 -0.12 28.58
C GLN A 531 -5.20 -0.76 27.23
N PHE A 532 -4.20 -0.25 26.50
CA PHE A 532 -3.70 -0.93 25.30
C PHE A 532 -3.05 -2.25 25.71
N VAL A 533 -2.24 -2.23 26.78
CA VAL A 533 -1.64 -3.42 27.35
C VAL A 533 -2.69 -4.33 28.01
N GLU A 534 -3.76 -3.82 28.63
CA GLU A 534 -4.85 -4.65 29.17
C GLU A 534 -5.63 -5.33 28.02
N PHE A 535 -6.00 -4.59 26.97
CA PHE A 535 -6.72 -5.16 25.81
C PHE A 535 -5.89 -6.23 25.07
N VAL A 536 -4.58 -6.00 24.90
CA VAL A 536 -3.68 -6.97 24.26
C VAL A 536 -3.28 -8.09 25.25
N GLY A 537 -3.16 -7.79 26.54
CA GLY A 537 -2.58 -8.64 27.58
C GLY A 537 -3.57 -9.52 28.36
N GLU A 538 -4.89 -9.30 28.25
CA GLU A 538 -5.92 -10.21 28.80
C GLU A 538 -5.85 -11.65 28.22
N ALA A 539 -4.95 -11.92 27.27
CA ALA A 539 -4.73 -13.22 26.66
C ALA A 539 -3.80 -14.18 27.45
N GLU A 540 -3.10 -13.74 28.49
CA GLU A 540 -2.13 -14.59 29.20
C GLU A 540 -2.75 -15.35 30.41
N SER A 541 -3.28 -16.56 30.12
CA SER A 541 -3.36 -17.79 30.97
C SER A 541 -4.72 -18.22 31.58
N PRO A 542 -5.10 -19.53 31.61
CA PRO A 542 -4.61 -20.68 30.81
C PRO A 542 -5.72 -21.56 30.18
N ALA A 543 -5.65 -21.75 28.87
CA ALA A 543 -5.89 -23.03 28.15
C ALA A 543 -5.49 -22.80 26.69
N TYR A 544 -4.18 -22.75 26.46
CA TYR A 544 -3.58 -22.55 25.14
C TYR A 544 -3.92 -23.73 24.22
N LEU A 545 -4.97 -23.58 23.40
CA LEU A 545 -4.96 -24.18 22.08
C LEU A 545 -4.06 -23.30 21.22
N ALA A 546 -2.78 -23.65 21.17
CA ALA A 546 -1.89 -23.13 20.16
C ALA A 546 -2.58 -23.30 18.80
N PHE A 547 -2.73 -22.20 18.07
CA PHE A 547 -3.14 -22.22 16.68
C PHE A 547 -2.05 -22.95 15.89
N ASP A 548 -2.19 -24.27 15.73
CA ASP A 548 -1.27 -25.08 14.95
C ASP A 548 -1.92 -25.38 13.59
N ALA A 549 -1.73 -24.45 12.65
CA ALA A 549 -2.09 -24.65 11.25
C ALA A 549 -1.27 -25.79 10.58
N ASN A 550 -0.31 -26.42 11.28
CA ASN A 550 0.47 -27.55 10.75
C ASN A 550 -0.23 -28.90 10.84
N ALA A 551 -1.47 -29.00 11.34
CA ALA A 551 -2.19 -30.27 11.36
C ALA A 551 -2.60 -30.76 9.94
N CYS A 552 -2.47 -29.93 8.91
CA CYS A 552 -2.65 -30.33 7.52
C CYS A 552 -1.31 -30.21 6.75
N ALA A 553 -0.58 -31.33 6.70
CA ALA A 553 0.76 -31.41 6.13
C ALA A 553 0.78 -31.28 4.60
N ILE A 554 1.43 -30.26 4.04
CA ILE A 554 2.14 -30.29 2.73
C ILE A 554 3.39 -29.37 2.81
N GLU A 555 4.48 -29.81 2.18
CA GLU A 555 5.87 -29.38 2.31
C GLU A 555 6.17 -27.86 2.22
N LYS A 556 7.09 -27.41 3.09
CA LYS A 556 7.64 -26.04 3.15
C LYS A 556 8.32 -25.62 1.83
N PRO A 557 7.95 -24.50 1.19
CA PRO A 557 8.82 -23.85 0.23
C PRO A 557 9.88 -23.01 0.96
N VAL A 558 11.13 -23.16 0.50
CA VAL A 558 12.30 -22.40 0.97
C VAL A 558 12.14 -20.93 0.57
N THR A 559 11.82 -20.06 1.54
CA THR A 559 11.81 -18.60 1.34
C THR A 559 13.25 -18.07 1.30
N THR A 560 13.71 -17.65 0.12
CA THR A 560 14.94 -16.87 -0.02
C THR A 560 14.69 -15.45 0.47
N GLY A 561 15.34 -15.11 1.58
CA GLY A 561 15.20 -13.81 2.25
C GLY A 561 15.63 -12.63 1.38
N PHE A 562 14.71 -11.69 1.20
CA PHE A 562 15.01 -10.33 0.80
C PHE A 562 14.71 -9.40 1.98
N ARG A 563 15.76 -8.80 2.53
CA ARG A 563 15.68 -7.80 3.61
C ARG A 563 15.14 -6.49 3.03
N ILE A 564 13.98 -6.06 3.51
CA ILE A 564 13.37 -4.76 3.20
C ILE A 564 13.34 -3.98 4.52
N GLY A 565 14.11 -2.90 4.58
CA GLY A 565 13.98 -1.87 5.60
C GLY A 565 13.62 -0.57 4.90
N GLY A 566 12.86 0.31 5.54
CA GLY A 566 12.39 1.59 5.01
C GLY A 566 11.04 1.96 5.63
N ASN A 567 11.09 2.75 6.69
CA ASN A 567 9.95 3.07 7.54
C ASN A 567 8.82 3.77 6.76
N ASP A 568 7.59 3.36 7.05
CA ASP A 568 6.31 4.00 6.71
C ASP A 568 5.64 3.68 5.36
N PHE A 569 5.14 2.44 5.26
CA PHE A 569 4.13 1.98 4.30
C PHE A 569 2.85 2.84 4.31
N LEU A 570 2.26 3.13 5.47
CA LEU A 570 0.99 3.88 5.52
C LEU A 570 1.10 5.37 5.11
N HIS A 571 2.31 5.90 4.90
CA HIS A 571 2.53 7.25 4.38
C HIS A 571 2.44 7.30 2.85
N ARG A 572 2.88 6.22 2.18
CA ARG A 572 2.72 6.09 0.72
C ARG A 572 1.27 5.93 0.30
N GLU A 573 0.44 5.40 1.19
CA GLU A 573 -0.94 5.06 0.87
C GLU A 573 -1.87 6.26 0.94
N ALA A 574 -1.72 7.18 1.89
CA ALA A 574 -2.49 8.44 1.88
C ALA A 574 -2.34 9.26 0.58
N VAL A 575 -1.31 8.95 -0.22
CA VAL A 575 -0.90 9.68 -1.41
C VAL A 575 -0.96 8.83 -2.70
N SER A 576 -1.17 7.51 -2.61
CA SER A 576 -1.33 6.67 -3.81
C SER A 576 -2.74 6.80 -4.39
N ALA A 577 -2.92 6.67 -5.70
CA ALA A 577 -4.24 6.83 -6.31
C ALA A 577 -5.28 5.85 -5.72
N GLY A 578 -4.85 4.64 -5.37
CA GLY A 578 -5.65 3.65 -4.65
C GLY A 578 -5.84 4.00 -3.18
N GLY A 579 -4.81 4.51 -2.50
CA GLY A 579 -4.90 4.91 -1.10
C GLY A 579 -5.49 6.31 -0.84
N MET A 580 -5.77 7.12 -1.87
CA MET A 580 -6.70 8.24 -1.80
C MET A 580 -8.17 7.78 -1.92
N HIS A 581 -8.42 6.62 -2.54
CA HIS A 581 -9.74 5.96 -2.53
C HIS A 581 -9.95 5.11 -1.27
N SER A 582 -8.88 4.54 -0.71
CA SER A 582 -8.89 3.69 0.48
C SER A 582 -8.22 4.32 1.70
N CYS A 583 -7.99 5.65 1.71
CA CYS A 583 -7.28 6.32 2.82
C CYS A 583 -7.97 6.00 4.13
N SER A 584 -7.25 5.15 4.83
CA SER A 584 -7.62 4.37 5.99
C SER A 584 -7.54 5.25 7.22
N SER A 585 -8.50 6.18 7.31
CA SER A 585 -8.72 6.97 8.53
C SER A 585 -10.11 7.64 8.57
N VAL A 586 -11.13 7.12 7.86
CA VAL A 586 -12.54 7.43 8.22
C VAL A 586 -12.77 7.21 9.72
N ALA A 587 -12.11 6.24 10.34
CA ALA A 587 -12.18 5.97 11.77
C ALA A 587 -11.39 6.92 12.70
N CYS A 588 -10.41 7.66 12.19
CA CYS A 588 -9.37 8.37 12.96
C CYS A 588 -9.80 9.75 13.47
N SER A 589 -10.75 10.37 12.75
CA SER A 589 -11.09 11.78 12.94
C SER A 589 -12.31 12.00 13.83
N ILE A 590 -13.22 11.04 13.90
CA ILE A 590 -14.37 11.08 14.82
C ILE A 590 -13.95 10.66 16.25
N CYS A 591 -12.76 10.08 16.44
CA CYS A 591 -12.22 9.79 17.78
C CYS A 591 -12.20 11.03 18.67
N ASN A 592 -12.04 12.23 18.13
CA ASN A 592 -11.93 13.50 18.90
C ASN A 592 -13.27 14.20 19.17
N LEU A 593 -14.39 13.48 19.05
CA LEU A 593 -15.74 13.88 19.46
C LEU A 593 -16.20 12.99 20.63
#